data_AF-A0A956RR78-F1
#
_entry.id   AF-A0A956RR78-F1
#
_cell.length_a   1.000
_cell.length_b   1.000
_cell.length_c   1.000
_cell.angle_alpha   90.00
_cell.angle_beta   90.00
_cell.angle_gamma   90.00
#
_symmetry.space_group_name_H-M   'P 1'
#
loop_
_entity.id
_entity.type
_entity.pdbx_description
1 polymer ?
#
loop_
_entity_poly.entity_id
_entity_poly.type
_entity_poly.pdbx_seq_one_letter_code
_entity_poly.pdbx_strand_id
1 'polypeptide(L)'
;MTRAWLLALVFVGIGIVLRTRLFLEPRALWLDEAMLALNVVSRSFAGLVHPLDSNQACPLGVLWTTKLLVHFFGESEQVFRALPFAAGIGSMFVIWPMARRLLPPGPAV
;
A
#
# COMPACT_ATOMS: atom_id res chain seq x y z
N MET A 1 19.67 -7.01 -23.43
CA MET A 1 19.01 -6.47 -22.21
C MET A 1 17.80 -5.56 -22.53
N THR A 2 17.17 -5.66 -23.70
CA THR A 2 16.51 -4.48 -24.30
C THR A 2 14.98 -4.55 -24.37
N ARG A 3 14.36 -5.53 -25.03
CA ARG A 3 12.90 -5.48 -25.28
C ARG A 3 12.03 -5.84 -24.07
N ALA A 4 12.37 -6.91 -23.34
CA ALA A 4 11.60 -7.36 -22.18
C ALA A 4 11.61 -6.33 -21.03
N TRP A 5 12.72 -5.63 -20.83
CA TRP A 5 12.82 -4.57 -19.84
C TRP A 5 11.99 -3.34 -20.22
N LEU A 6 11.98 -2.97 -21.51
CA LEU A 6 11.11 -1.90 -21.99
C LEU A 6 9.63 -2.25 -21.79
N LEU A 7 9.21 -3.47 -22.11
CA LEU A 7 7.84 -3.92 -21.85
C LEU A 7 7.51 -3.89 -20.35
N ALA A 8 8.40 -4.39 -19.50
CA ALA A 8 8.21 -4.33 -18.05
C ALA A 8 8.05 -2.89 -17.55
N LEU A 9 8.88 -1.95 -18.02
CA LEU A 9 8.78 -0.54 -17.68
C LEU A 9 7.47 0.10 -18.17
N VAL A 10 6.98 -0.29 -19.36
CA VAL A 10 5.67 0.16 -19.87
C VAL A 10 4.54 -0.30 -18.95
N PHE A 11 4.51 -1.58 -18.57
CA PHE A 11 3.50 -2.09 -17.64
C PHE A 11 3.60 -1.47 -16.24
N VAL A 12 4.83 -1.22 -15.75
CA VAL A 12 5.05 -0.48 -14.51
C VAL A 12 4.49 0.93 -14.62
N GLY A 13 4.76 1.64 -15.72
CA GLY A 13 4.20 2.98 -15.97
C GLY A 13 2.68 2.99 -15.98
N ILE A 14 2.05 2.06 -16.70
CA ILE A 14 0.58 1.92 -16.74
C ILE A 14 0.03 1.70 -15.33
N GLY A 15 0.60 0.77 -14.56
CA GLY A 15 0.09 0.48 -13.22
C GLY A 15 0.33 1.62 -12.22
N ILE A 16 1.40 2.40 -12.36
CA ILE A 16 1.61 3.63 -11.57
C ILE A 16 0.51 4.65 -11.89
N VAL A 17 0.21 4.89 -13.18
CA VAL A 17 -0.84 5.83 -13.61
C VAL A 17 -2.20 5.41 -13.03
N LEU A 18 -2.57 4.13 -13.18
CA LEU A 18 -3.84 3.62 -12.68
C LEU A 18 -3.95 3.74 -11.16
N ARG A 19 -2.90 3.36 -10.41
CA ARG A 19 -2.89 3.46 -8.94
C ARG A 19 -2.93 4.92 -8.48
N THR A 20 -2.22 5.81 -9.15
CA THR A 20 -2.18 7.24 -8.80
C THR A 20 -3.54 7.87 -9.02
N ARG A 21 -4.22 7.57 -10.14
CA ARG A 21 -5.59 8.03 -10.39
C ARG A 21 -6.53 7.57 -9.28
N LEU A 22 -6.45 6.30 -8.88
CA LEU A 22 -7.28 5.72 -7.84
C LEU A 22 -6.97 6.32 -6.45
N PHE A 23 -5.72 6.69 -6.19
CA PHE A 23 -5.28 7.31 -4.94
C PHE A 23 -5.77 8.76 -4.80
N LEU A 24 -5.80 9.51 -5.90
CA LEU A 24 -6.23 10.92 -5.91
C LEU A 24 -7.75 11.09 -5.90
N GLU A 25 -8.51 10.05 -6.20
CA GLU A 25 -9.96 10.11 -6.21
C GLU A 25 -10.52 10.21 -4.78
N PRO A 26 -11.46 11.15 -4.49
CA PRO A 26 -11.99 11.39 -3.16
C PRO A 26 -13.07 10.35 -2.78
N ARG A 27 -12.66 9.07 -2.72
CA ARG A 27 -13.54 7.98 -2.30
C ARG A 27 -13.50 7.86 -0.78
N ALA A 28 -14.67 7.69 -0.17
CA ALA A 28 -14.79 7.33 1.23
C ALA A 28 -13.99 6.05 1.54
N LEU A 29 -13.56 5.91 2.79
CA LEU A 29 -12.95 4.68 3.29
C LEU A 29 -13.95 3.51 3.17
N TRP A 30 -13.43 2.35 2.82
CA TRP A 30 -14.19 1.11 2.93
C TRP A 30 -14.49 0.82 4.40
N LEU A 31 -15.46 -0.05 4.69
CA LEU A 31 -15.89 -0.29 6.06
C LEU A 31 -14.73 -0.75 6.97
N ASP A 32 -13.92 -1.68 6.49
CA ASP A 32 -12.73 -2.17 7.16
C ASP A 32 -11.64 -1.09 7.31
N GLU A 33 -11.39 -0.30 6.26
CA GLU A 33 -10.49 0.85 6.32
C GLU A 33 -10.94 1.87 7.38
N ALA A 34 -12.25 2.15 7.47
CA ALA A 34 -12.83 3.08 8.43
C ALA A 34 -12.74 2.56 9.87
N MET A 35 -13.01 1.27 10.09
CA MET A 35 -12.86 0.62 11.41
C MET A 35 -11.40 0.70 11.90
N LEU A 36 -10.45 0.51 10.99
CA LEU A 36 -9.02 0.67 11.29
C LEU A 36 -8.66 2.13 11.54
N ALA A 37 -9.17 3.05 10.73
CA ALA A 37 -8.93 4.49 10.87
C ALA A 37 -9.41 5.01 12.23
N LEU A 38 -10.59 4.58 12.71
CA LEU A 38 -11.08 4.94 14.05
C LEU A 38 -10.09 4.55 15.14
N ASN A 39 -9.54 3.34 15.09
CA ASN A 39 -8.54 2.89 16.04
C ASN A 39 -7.27 3.75 15.97
N VAL A 40 -6.80 4.06 14.76
CA VAL A 40 -5.61 4.90 14.55
C VAL A 40 -5.83 6.31 15.07
N VAL A 41 -6.97 6.95 14.79
CA VAL A 41 -7.26 8.32 15.24
C VAL A 41 -7.39 8.39 16.76
N SER A 42 -8.25 7.53 17.33
CA SER A 42 -8.64 7.60 18.74
C SER A 42 -7.55 7.19 19.74
N ARG A 43 -6.56 6.39 19.32
CA ARG A 43 -5.57 5.80 20.23
C ARG A 43 -4.18 6.44 20.08
N SER A 44 -3.42 6.42 21.16
CA SER A 44 -1.98 6.72 21.13
C SER A 44 -1.17 5.56 20.53
N PHE A 45 0.11 5.77 20.24
CA PHE A 45 1.01 4.69 19.78
C PHE A 45 1.02 3.48 20.71
N ALA A 46 1.07 3.72 22.03
CA ALA A 46 0.98 2.66 23.03
C ALA A 46 -0.40 2.00 23.05
N GLY A 47 -1.46 2.78 22.86
CA GLY A 47 -2.84 2.28 22.76
C GLY A 47 -3.07 1.30 21.60
N LEU A 48 -2.29 1.41 20.52
CA LEU A 48 -2.36 0.52 19.35
C LEU A 48 -1.71 -0.86 19.58
N VAL A 49 -1.02 -1.06 20.71
CA VAL A 49 -0.49 -2.38 21.10
C VAL A 49 -1.58 -3.27 21.70
N HIS A 50 -2.65 -2.66 22.22
CA HIS A 50 -3.79 -3.38 22.78
C HIS A 50 -4.76 -3.84 21.68
N PRO A 51 -5.63 -4.84 21.98
CA PRO A 51 -6.65 -5.31 21.04
C PRO A 51 -7.44 -4.15 20.42
N LEU A 52 -7.56 -4.17 19.09
CA LEU A 52 -8.25 -3.13 18.35
C LEU A 52 -9.77 -3.28 18.49
N ASP A 53 -10.48 -2.15 18.46
CA ASP A 53 -11.93 -2.14 18.40
C ASP A 53 -12.44 -2.75 17.09
N SER A 54 -13.72 -3.11 17.09
CA SER A 54 -14.42 -3.61 15.89
C SER A 54 -13.83 -4.91 15.32
N ASN A 55 -13.23 -5.75 16.18
CA ASN A 55 -12.67 -7.05 15.82
C ASN A 55 -11.61 -6.97 14.68
N GLN A 56 -10.83 -5.89 14.68
CA GLN A 56 -9.78 -5.67 13.70
C GLN A 56 -8.48 -6.39 14.10
N ALA A 57 -7.76 -6.90 13.10
CA ALA A 57 -6.42 -7.45 13.28
C ALA A 57 -5.49 -6.79 12.26
N CYS A 58 -4.49 -6.06 12.75
CA CYS A 58 -3.51 -5.38 11.89
C CYS A 58 -2.11 -5.47 12.51
N PRO A 59 -1.06 -5.77 11.73
CA PRO A 59 0.31 -5.79 12.24
C PRO A 59 0.73 -4.44 12.83
N LEU A 60 1.45 -4.47 13.96
CA LEU A 60 1.84 -3.26 14.70
C LEU A 60 2.64 -2.25 13.85
N GLY A 61 3.54 -2.75 13.00
CA GLY A 61 4.32 -1.89 12.10
C GLY A 61 3.46 -1.10 11.11
N VAL A 62 2.35 -1.69 10.64
CA VAL A 62 1.39 -1.01 9.77
C VAL A 62 0.65 0.06 10.55
N LEU A 63 0.12 -0.29 11.73
CA LEU A 63 -0.61 0.64 12.60
C LEU A 63 0.21 1.87 12.97
N TRP A 64 1.45 1.68 13.42
CA TRP A 64 2.33 2.78 13.82
C TRP A 64 2.76 3.63 12.63
N THR A 65 3.03 3.03 11.47
CA THR A 65 3.35 3.80 10.27
C THR A 65 2.16 4.65 9.83
N THR A 66 0.94 4.09 9.83
CA THR A 66 -0.28 4.85 9.54
C THR A 66 -0.52 5.95 10.57
N LYS A 67 -0.32 5.68 11.87
CA LYS A 67 -0.43 6.71 12.92
C LYS A 67 0.57 7.84 12.74
N LEU A 68 1.81 7.54 12.35
CA LEU A 68 2.82 8.56 12.02
C LEU A 68 2.38 9.41 10.82
N LEU A 69 1.88 8.78 9.75
CA LEU A 69 1.40 9.50 8.58
C LEU A 69 0.24 10.43 8.94
N VAL A 70 -0.74 9.95 9.70
CA VAL A 70 -1.87 10.76 10.17
C VAL A 70 -1.39 11.90 11.09
N HIS A 71 -0.41 11.64 11.96
CA HIS A 71 0.14 12.66 12.85
C HIS A 71 0.79 13.83 12.10
N PHE A 72 1.51 13.55 11.01
CA PHE A 72 2.23 14.59 10.25
C PHE A 72 1.41 15.21 9.11
N PHE A 73 0.52 14.45 8.48
CA PHE A 73 -0.21 14.87 7.27
C PHE A 73 -1.72 15.07 7.50
N GLY A 74 -2.22 14.80 8.70
CA GLY A 74 -3.62 14.96 9.08
C GLY A 74 -4.50 13.74 8.78
N GLU A 75 -5.77 13.86 9.18
CA GLU A 75 -6.79 12.82 9.06
C GLU A 75 -7.52 12.97 7.72
N SER A 76 -7.01 12.32 6.67
CA SER A 76 -7.66 12.25 5.37
C SER A 76 -7.59 10.85 4.77
N GLU A 77 -8.52 10.55 3.87
CA GLU A 77 -8.60 9.26 3.19
C GLU A 77 -7.33 8.94 2.41
N GLN A 78 -6.71 9.96 1.81
CA GLN A 78 -5.43 9.81 1.10
C GLN A 78 -4.30 9.43 2.06
N VAL A 79 -4.25 10.01 3.26
CA VAL A 79 -3.21 9.70 4.25
C VAL A 79 -3.36 8.25 4.76
N PHE A 80 -4.58 7.79 5.03
CA PHE A 80 -4.83 6.38 5.40
C PHE A 80 -4.43 5.40 4.29
N ARG A 81 -4.51 5.81 3.02
CA ARG A 81 -4.14 5.00 1.85
C ARG A 81 -2.69 5.17 1.39
N ALA A 82 -1.93 6.10 1.99
CA ALA A 82 -0.58 6.43 1.53
C ALA A 82 0.40 5.25 1.68
N LEU A 83 0.32 4.51 2.79
CA LEU A 83 1.16 3.33 3.01
C LEU A 83 0.83 2.20 2.01
N PRO A 84 -0.43 1.75 1.84
CA PRO A 84 -0.80 0.79 0.79
C PRO A 84 -0.41 1.25 -0.62
N PHE A 85 -0.56 2.54 -0.92
CA PHE A 85 -0.19 3.11 -2.22
C PHE A 85 1.33 3.01 -2.47
N ALA A 86 2.15 3.43 -1.50
CA ALA A 86 3.61 3.35 -1.60
C ALA A 86 4.09 1.90 -1.71
N ALA A 87 3.54 0.98 -0.90
CA ALA A 87 3.83 -0.44 -0.99
C ALA A 87 3.43 -1.03 -2.36
N GLY A 88 2.26 -0.61 -2.88
CA GLY A 88 1.78 -0.99 -4.21
C GLY A 88 2.75 -0.58 -5.31
N ILE A 89 3.19 0.68 -5.34
CA ILE A 89 4.19 1.17 -6.31
C ILE A 89 5.52 0.44 -6.14
N GLY A 90 6.04 0.34 -4.90
CA GLY A 90 7.30 -0.33 -4.61
C GLY A 90 7.32 -1.79 -5.09
N SER A 91 6.21 -2.51 -4.89
CA SER A 91 6.09 -3.92 -5.31
C SER A 91 6.29 -4.10 -6.81
N MET A 92 5.85 -3.14 -7.63
CA MET A 92 5.93 -3.23 -9.10
C MET A 92 7.38 -3.25 -9.60
N PHE A 93 8.27 -2.52 -8.93
CA PHE A 93 9.69 -2.51 -9.27
C PHE A 93 10.42 -3.77 -8.82
N VAL A 94 9.95 -4.42 -7.76
CA VAL A 94 10.58 -5.60 -7.16
C VAL A 94 10.10 -6.90 -7.80
N ILE A 95 8.84 -6.98 -8.21
CA ILE A 95 8.24 -8.21 -8.75
C ILE A 95 8.96 -8.69 -10.01
N TRP A 96 9.27 -7.81 -10.96
CA TRP A 96 9.97 -8.22 -12.20
C TRP A 96 11.35 -8.87 -11.97
N PRO A 97 12.30 -8.23 -11.26
CA PRO A 97 13.59 -8.86 -10.99
C PRO A 97 13.45 -10.12 -10.12
N MET A 98 12.48 -10.17 -9.20
CA MET A 98 12.23 -11.34 -8.38
C MET A 98 11.68 -12.51 -9.21
N ALA A 99 10.72 -12.26 -10.10
CA ALA A 99 10.15 -13.25 -11.00
C ALA A 99 11.24 -13.88 -11.90
N ARG A 100 12.18 -13.08 -12.41
CA ARG A 100 13.30 -13.60 -13.22
C ARG A 100 14.31 -14.45 -12.45
N ARG A 101 14.38 -14.30 -11.12
CA ARG A 101 15.27 -15.10 -10.25
C ARG A 101 14.61 -16.39 -9.78
N LEU A 102 13.30 -16.35 -9.54
CA LEU A 102 12.56 -17.44 -8.91
C LEU A 102 11.84 -18.34 -9.91
N LEU A 103 11.41 -17.81 -11.06
CA LEU A 103 10.68 -18.58 -12.07
C LEU A 103 11.65 -19.13 -13.12
N PRO A 104 11.44 -20.38 -13.57
CA PRO A 104 12.14 -20.89 -14.74
C PRO A 104 11.81 -20.02 -15.96
N PRO A 105 12.67 -20.02 -17.01
CA PRO A 105 12.34 -19.39 -18.28
C PRO A 105 10.98 -19.91 -18.76
N GLY A 106 10.07 -19.01 -19.15
CA GLY A 106 8.79 -19.43 -19.72
C GLY A 106 9.01 -20.27 -20.99
N PRO A 107 8.01 -21.05 -21.45
CA PRO A 107 8.10 -21.94 -22.63
C PRO A 107 8.26 -21.21 -23.98
N ALA A 108 8.84 -20.02 -24.00
CA ALA A 108 9.19 -19.25 -25.20
C ALA A 108 10.54 -18.55 -24.99
N VAL A 109 11.61 -19.35 -24.83
CA VAL A 109 13.01 -19.00 -25.10
C VAL A 109 13.66 -20.20 -25.76
#